data_AF-A0AAV7PV72-F1
#
_entry.id   AF-A0AAV7PV72-F1
#
_cell.length_a   1.000
_cell.length_b   1.000
_cell.length_c   1.000
_cell.angle_alpha   90.00
_cell.angle_beta   90.00
_cell.angle_gamma   90.00
#
_symmetry.space_group_name_H-M   'P 1'
#
loop_
_entity.id
_entity.type
_entity.pdbx_description
1 polymer ?
#
loop_
_entity_poly.entity_id
_entity_poly.type
_entity_poly.pdbx_seq_one_letter_code
_entity_poly.pdbx_strand_id
1 'polypeptide(L)'
;MGKERNRFEALTNMEDTPEIIERGKVEDVGTQNGSEVAIGPTPVIQKSAGRYSLHKESPTMKDSGSMNLALAVDVKKGFSVSEANQAEIRESCEVLEKKLNLLSVRTQAVEYTVDVKNSRAGESLADIQLLKRREQEMQDKLEQLENSLRRNNLRMLNVPEGEEGDNLKTYVMSHLKRRKTITLEAEEEDIARAFKESIRTRLGKILTEQGRGKV
;
A
#
# COMPACT_ATOMS: atom_id res chain seq x y z
N MET A 1 -18.88 -33.45 0.40
CA MET A 1 -19.42 -32.38 -0.48
C MET A 1 -19.94 -31.23 0.38
N GLY A 2 -19.40 -30.03 0.14
CA GLY A 2 -20.10 -28.76 0.32
C GLY A 2 -20.15 -28.16 1.72
N LYS A 3 -19.17 -27.31 2.07
CA LYS A 3 -19.36 -26.06 2.87
C LYS A 3 -18.19 -25.08 2.63
N GLU A 4 -18.03 -24.62 1.39
CA GLU A 4 -17.14 -23.49 1.07
C GLU A 4 -17.80 -22.61 0.00
N ARG A 5 -18.87 -21.91 0.36
CA ARG A 5 -19.34 -20.72 -0.34
C ARG A 5 -19.87 -19.76 0.71
N ASN A 6 -19.57 -18.47 0.54
CA ASN A 6 -20.02 -17.31 1.33
C ASN A 6 -18.98 -16.70 2.27
N ARG A 7 -17.84 -16.28 1.71
CA ARG A 7 -17.01 -15.23 2.35
C ARG A 7 -16.67 -14.04 1.44
N PHE A 8 -17.23 -13.98 0.22
CA PHE A 8 -16.88 -12.97 -0.78
C PHE A 8 -17.96 -11.93 -1.08
N GLU A 9 -19.14 -11.97 -0.45
CA GLU A 9 -20.25 -11.04 -0.76
C GLU A 9 -20.52 -9.97 0.32
N ALA A 10 -19.69 -9.83 1.35
CA ALA A 10 -19.94 -8.88 2.44
C ALA A 10 -19.20 -7.53 2.33
N LEU A 11 -18.59 -7.19 1.20
CA LEU A 11 -17.77 -5.97 1.05
C LEU A 11 -18.26 -4.96 0.02
N THR A 12 -19.47 -5.14 -0.52
CA THR A 12 -20.13 -4.14 -1.36
C THR A 12 -21.46 -3.82 -0.71
N ASN A 13 -21.48 -2.78 0.13
CA ASN A 13 -22.62 -1.96 0.56
C ASN A 13 -22.32 -1.34 1.93
N MET A 14 -21.48 -0.31 1.97
CA MET A 14 -21.62 0.76 2.97
C MET A 14 -21.26 2.06 2.26
N GLU A 15 -22.32 2.63 1.68
CA GLU A 15 -22.37 4.01 1.21
C GLU A 15 -22.10 4.96 2.38
N ASP A 16 -21.30 5.96 2.06
CA ASP A 16 -21.23 7.32 2.61
C ASP A 16 -22.16 7.67 3.78
N THR A 17 -21.54 7.94 4.94
CA THR A 17 -21.81 9.15 5.75
C THR A 17 -20.68 9.30 6.78
N PRO A 18 -19.87 10.37 6.75
CA PRO A 18 -19.06 10.70 7.91
C PRO A 18 -19.93 11.39 8.96
N GLU A 19 -20.16 10.70 10.08
CA GLU A 19 -20.61 11.31 11.33
C GLU A 19 -19.61 12.39 11.75
N ILE A 20 -20.12 13.61 11.92
CA ILE A 20 -19.36 14.75 12.43
C ILE A 20 -19.12 14.50 13.92
N ILE A 21 -17.90 14.10 14.27
CA ILE A 21 -17.43 14.07 15.66
C ILE A 21 -16.76 15.42 15.94
N GLU A 22 -17.52 16.34 16.56
CA GLU A 22 -16.97 17.51 17.23
C GLU A 22 -16.15 17.07 18.45
N ARG A 23 -14.83 17.12 18.38
CA ARG A 23 -13.96 17.36 19.56
C ARG A 23 -12.75 18.17 19.16
N GLY A 24 -12.63 19.34 19.77
CA GLY A 24 -11.54 20.28 19.55
C GLY A 24 -10.23 19.86 20.21
N LYS A 25 -9.17 20.54 19.78
CA LYS A 25 -8.37 21.48 20.59
C LYS A 25 -7.33 22.10 19.67
N VAL A 26 -7.32 23.42 19.68
CA VAL A 26 -6.30 24.25 19.06
C VAL A 26 -5.04 24.11 19.89
N GLU A 27 -3.96 23.61 19.29
CA GLU A 27 -2.62 23.82 19.81
C GLU A 27 -1.76 24.47 18.72
N ASP A 28 -1.26 25.65 19.08
CA ASP A 28 -0.25 26.45 18.41
C ASP A 28 1.01 25.62 18.16
N VAL A 29 1.44 25.52 16.89
CA VAL A 29 2.82 25.17 16.57
C VAL A 29 3.31 25.96 15.35
N GLY A 30 4.15 26.95 15.63
CA GLY A 30 5.50 27.00 15.05
C GLY A 30 5.64 27.43 13.59
N THR A 31 5.87 28.73 13.42
CA THR A 31 6.55 29.34 12.28
C THR A 31 7.87 28.63 11.93
N GLN A 32 8.03 28.08 10.72
CA GLN A 32 9.32 28.05 9.98
C GLN A 32 9.13 27.97 8.46
N ASN A 33 9.47 29.08 7.80
CA ASN A 33 10.28 29.24 6.57
C ASN A 33 10.17 28.23 5.40
N GLY A 34 9.87 28.81 4.23
CA GLY A 34 10.71 28.61 3.04
C GLY A 34 10.08 27.86 1.88
N SER A 35 9.46 28.57 0.95
CA SER A 35 9.62 28.30 -0.48
C SER A 35 9.10 29.49 -1.30
N GLU A 36 9.96 29.96 -2.20
CA GLU A 36 9.71 31.02 -3.17
C GLU A 36 8.51 30.66 -4.04
N VAL A 37 7.50 31.52 -4.04
CA VAL A 37 6.48 31.54 -5.08
C VAL A 37 6.78 32.72 -6.00
N ALA A 38 7.15 32.38 -7.23
CA ALA A 38 7.40 33.32 -8.32
C ALA A 38 6.15 34.19 -8.56
N ILE A 39 6.26 35.47 -8.23
CA ILE A 39 5.26 36.49 -8.56
C ILE A 39 5.47 36.87 -10.03
N GLY A 40 4.48 36.57 -10.88
CA GLY A 40 4.43 36.98 -12.28
C GLY A 40 4.47 38.51 -12.47
N PRO A 41 4.71 38.98 -13.70
CA PRO A 41 5.16 40.35 -13.95
C PRO A 41 4.12 41.41 -13.54
N THR A 42 4.57 42.34 -12.73
CA THR A 42 3.88 43.59 -12.39
C THR A 42 3.72 44.44 -13.65
N PRO A 43 2.55 45.04 -13.93
CA PRO A 43 2.43 45.92 -15.09
C PRO A 43 3.23 47.21 -14.87
N VAL A 44 4.12 47.49 -15.83
CA VAL A 44 4.94 48.69 -15.94
C VAL A 44 4.04 49.90 -16.20
N ILE A 45 3.97 50.82 -15.23
CA ILE A 45 3.36 52.13 -15.43
C ILE A 45 4.33 52.97 -16.27
N GLN A 46 4.05 53.11 -17.57
CA GLN A 46 4.73 54.06 -18.45
C GLN A 46 4.48 55.49 -17.98
N LYS A 47 5.54 56.15 -17.48
CA LYS A 47 5.54 57.61 -17.29
C LYS A 47 5.70 58.27 -18.67
N SER A 48 4.59 58.67 -19.29
CA SER A 48 4.64 59.60 -20.43
C SER A 48 4.91 61.01 -19.91
N ALA A 49 6.09 61.54 -20.22
CA ALA A 49 6.47 62.92 -19.98
C ALA A 49 5.64 63.86 -20.88
N GLY A 50 4.59 64.45 -20.33
CA GLY A 50 3.88 65.57 -20.93
C GLY A 50 4.50 66.90 -20.48
N ARG A 51 5.16 67.61 -21.40
CA ARG A 51 5.59 69.00 -21.22
C ARG A 51 4.35 69.89 -21.03
N TYR A 52 4.18 70.49 -19.87
CA TYR A 52 3.21 71.58 -19.69
C TYR A 52 3.85 72.90 -20.13
N SER A 53 3.31 73.46 -21.21
CA SER A 53 3.58 74.84 -21.63
C SER A 53 2.80 75.78 -20.73
N LEU A 54 3.51 76.71 -20.08
CA LEU A 54 2.94 77.82 -19.32
C LEU A 54 2.40 78.86 -20.32
N HIS A 55 1.10 78.80 -20.62
CA HIS A 55 0.37 79.97 -21.11
C HIS A 55 -0.63 80.43 -20.06
N LYS A 56 -0.36 81.64 -19.57
CA LYS A 56 -1.23 82.46 -18.74
C LYS A 56 -2.41 82.92 -19.58
N GLU A 57 -3.62 82.49 -19.24
CA GLU A 57 -4.81 83.33 -19.34
C GLU A 57 -5.67 83.06 -18.09
N SER A 58 -5.94 84.12 -17.33
CA SER A 58 -6.77 84.09 -16.14
C SER A 58 -8.24 84.04 -16.56
N PRO A 59 -9.04 83.02 -16.16
CA PRO A 59 -10.47 83.06 -16.40
C PRO A 59 -11.13 84.01 -15.41
N THR A 60 -11.82 85.01 -15.95
CA THR A 60 -12.71 85.89 -15.23
C THR A 60 -13.75 85.10 -14.44
N MET A 61 -13.82 85.36 -13.13
CA MET A 61 -14.73 84.73 -12.18
C MET A 61 -16.19 85.10 -12.45
N LYS A 62 -16.94 84.26 -13.17
CA LYS A 62 -18.42 84.23 -13.05
C LYS A 62 -19.06 82.82 -13.10
N ASP A 63 -18.29 81.73 -13.25
CA ASP A 63 -18.86 80.38 -13.43
C ASP A 63 -18.26 79.29 -12.50
N SER A 64 -17.74 79.70 -11.34
CA SER A 64 -17.18 78.80 -10.32
C SER A 64 -18.20 77.82 -9.71
N GLY A 65 -19.50 78.11 -9.83
CA GLY A 65 -20.57 77.23 -9.37
C GLY A 65 -20.73 75.96 -10.22
N SER A 66 -20.56 76.04 -11.55
CA SER A 66 -20.76 74.90 -12.45
C SER A 66 -19.57 73.93 -12.42
N MET A 67 -18.34 74.45 -12.28
CA MET A 67 -17.12 73.64 -12.18
C MET A 67 -17.04 72.87 -10.85
N ASN A 68 -17.43 73.49 -9.74
CA ASN A 68 -17.50 72.82 -8.44
C ASN A 68 -18.59 71.73 -8.41
N LEU A 69 -19.71 71.94 -9.12
CA LEU A 69 -20.76 70.95 -9.26
C LEU A 69 -20.29 69.73 -10.09
N ALA A 70 -19.59 69.96 -11.20
CA ALA A 70 -19.02 68.88 -12.02
C ALA A 70 -18.02 68.02 -11.23
N LEU A 71 -17.13 68.65 -10.48
CA LEU A 71 -16.16 67.95 -9.63
C LEU A 71 -16.86 67.14 -8.52
N ALA A 72 -17.90 67.68 -7.91
CA ALA A 72 -18.70 66.97 -6.92
C ALA A 72 -19.43 65.74 -7.52
N VAL A 73 -19.91 65.84 -8.75
CA VAL A 73 -20.53 64.72 -9.48
C VAL A 73 -19.51 63.62 -9.80
N ASP A 74 -18.33 63.99 -10.29
CA ASP A 74 -17.27 63.03 -10.60
C ASP A 74 -16.73 62.32 -9.36
N VAL A 75 -16.55 63.06 -8.26
CA VAL A 75 -16.17 62.49 -6.96
C VAL A 75 -17.25 61.53 -6.46
N LYS A 76 -18.53 61.91 -6.53
CA LYS A 76 -19.65 61.04 -6.16
C LYS A 76 -19.72 59.77 -7.01
N LYS A 77 -19.45 59.89 -8.32
CA LYS A 77 -19.37 58.75 -9.23
C LYS A 77 -18.19 57.85 -8.88
N GLY A 78 -17.03 58.41 -8.58
CA GLY A 78 -15.86 57.67 -8.11
C GLY A 78 -16.14 56.89 -6.82
N PHE A 79 -16.84 57.50 -5.86
CA PHE A 79 -17.29 56.80 -4.64
C PHE A 79 -18.25 55.65 -4.96
N SER A 80 -19.26 55.86 -5.82
CA SER A 80 -20.21 54.79 -6.19
C SER A 80 -19.53 53.60 -6.89
N VAL A 81 -18.54 53.86 -7.75
CA VAL A 81 -17.75 52.80 -8.41
C VAL A 81 -16.87 52.07 -7.41
N SER A 82 -16.25 52.80 -6.48
CA SER A 82 -15.44 52.22 -5.40
C SER A 82 -16.28 51.32 -4.49
N GLU A 83 -17.50 51.73 -4.13
CA GLU A 83 -18.44 50.92 -3.35
C GLU A 83 -18.85 49.64 -4.08
N ALA A 84 -19.15 49.73 -5.37
CA ALA A 84 -19.48 48.55 -6.18
C ALA A 84 -18.31 47.56 -6.25
N ASN A 85 -17.09 48.05 -6.49
CA ASN A 85 -15.88 47.21 -6.52
C ASN A 85 -15.61 46.58 -5.14
N GLN A 86 -15.84 47.31 -4.04
CA GLN A 86 -15.70 46.77 -2.70
C GLN A 86 -16.72 45.66 -2.41
N ALA A 87 -17.96 45.80 -2.90
CA ALA A 87 -18.98 44.77 -2.77
C ALA A 87 -18.60 43.50 -3.55
N GLU A 88 -18.14 43.65 -4.79
CA GLU A 88 -17.68 42.53 -5.63
C GLU A 88 -16.47 41.81 -5.01
N ILE A 89 -15.50 42.55 -4.49
CA ILE A 89 -14.34 41.97 -3.78
C ILE A 89 -14.80 41.17 -2.55
N ARG A 90 -15.75 41.69 -1.77
CA ARG A 90 -16.29 40.98 -0.61
C ARG A 90 -16.98 39.68 -1.01
N GLU A 91 -17.82 39.73 -2.03
CA GLU A 91 -18.49 38.53 -2.55
C GLU A 91 -17.47 37.49 -3.05
N SER A 92 -16.45 37.93 -3.79
CA SER A 92 -15.37 37.05 -4.24
C SER A 92 -14.61 36.43 -3.06
N CYS A 93 -14.32 37.21 -2.01
CA CYS A 93 -13.68 36.70 -0.80
C CYS A 93 -14.53 35.63 -0.09
N GLU A 94 -15.84 35.86 0.05
CA GLU A 94 -16.76 34.87 0.64
C GLU A 94 -16.82 33.57 -0.17
N VAL A 95 -16.83 33.67 -1.51
CA VAL A 95 -16.81 32.50 -2.39
C VAL A 95 -15.49 31.73 -2.24
N LEU A 96 -14.35 32.44 -2.17
CA LEU A 96 -13.04 31.82 -1.98
C LEU A 96 -12.92 31.15 -0.63
N GLU A 97 -13.41 31.78 0.44
CA GLU A 97 -13.42 31.22 1.78
C GLU A 97 -14.22 29.91 1.83
N LYS A 98 -15.41 29.88 1.23
CA LYS A 98 -16.22 28.66 1.12
C LYS A 98 -15.48 27.54 0.36
N LYS A 99 -14.82 27.87 -0.76
CA LYS A 99 -14.03 26.90 -1.54
C LYS A 99 -12.82 26.39 -0.75
N LEU A 100 -12.13 27.27 -0.03
CA LEU A 100 -10.97 26.93 0.77
C LEU A 100 -11.35 26.00 1.93
N ASN A 101 -12.46 26.29 2.62
CA ASN A 101 -13.00 25.43 3.67
C ASN A 101 -13.39 24.05 3.13
N LEU A 102 -14.07 24.01 1.98
CA LEU A 102 -14.40 22.74 1.31
C LEU A 102 -13.15 21.94 0.95
N LEU A 103 -12.12 22.60 0.39
CA LEU A 103 -10.86 21.95 0.06
C LEU A 103 -10.15 21.44 1.31
N SER A 104 -10.13 22.21 2.39
CA SER A 104 -9.54 21.81 3.68
C SER A 104 -10.17 20.51 4.20
N VAL A 105 -11.51 20.44 4.23
CA VAL A 105 -12.25 19.23 4.65
C VAL A 105 -11.95 18.04 3.74
N ARG A 106 -11.92 18.27 2.42
CA ARG A 106 -11.61 17.19 1.46
C ARG A 106 -10.19 16.67 1.62
N THR A 107 -9.22 17.56 1.84
CA THR A 107 -7.82 17.18 2.07
C THR A 107 -7.70 16.33 3.33
N GLN A 108 -8.31 16.75 4.45
CA GLN A 108 -8.30 15.98 5.69
C GLN A 108 -8.92 14.59 5.52
N ALA A 109 -10.03 14.47 4.78
CA ALA A 109 -10.66 13.18 4.51
C ALA A 109 -9.76 12.25 3.66
N VAL A 110 -9.06 12.83 2.68
CA VAL A 110 -8.10 12.08 1.85
C VAL A 110 -6.89 11.64 2.66
N GLU A 111 -6.31 12.51 3.48
CA GLU A 111 -5.18 12.21 4.37
C GLU A 111 -5.53 11.06 5.31
N TYR A 112 -6.67 11.13 5.99
CA TYR A 112 -7.17 10.05 6.84
C TYR A 112 -7.32 8.73 6.07
N THR A 113 -7.90 8.77 4.86
CA THR A 113 -8.07 7.58 4.03
C THR A 113 -6.74 6.97 3.62
N VAL A 114 -5.75 7.81 3.32
CA VAL A 114 -4.38 7.38 2.99
C VAL A 114 -3.72 6.72 4.19
N ASP A 115 -3.85 7.29 5.38
CA ASP A 115 -3.26 6.73 6.61
C ASP A 115 -3.83 5.35 6.95
N VAL A 116 -5.15 5.19 6.84
CA VAL A 116 -5.83 3.89 7.04
C VAL A 116 -5.36 2.87 6.01
N LYS A 117 -5.27 3.26 4.72
CA LYS A 117 -4.80 2.35 3.67
C LYS A 117 -3.33 1.97 3.85
N ASN A 118 -2.47 2.90 4.23
CA ASN A 118 -1.06 2.64 4.48
C ASN A 118 -0.87 1.69 5.66
N SER A 119 -1.63 1.88 6.74
CA SER A 119 -1.61 0.98 7.91
C SER A 119 -2.00 -0.45 7.51
N ARG A 120 -3.12 -0.60 6.78
CA ARG A 120 -3.58 -1.92 6.29
C ARG A 120 -2.59 -2.57 5.33
N ALA A 121 -1.94 -1.78 4.47
CA ALA A 121 -0.91 -2.28 3.56
C ALA A 121 0.31 -2.79 4.34
N GLY A 122 0.71 -2.09 5.41
CA GLY A 122 1.77 -2.52 6.32
C GLY A 122 1.45 -3.86 7.01
N GLU A 123 0.25 -4.00 7.56
CA GLU A 123 -0.23 -5.26 8.16
C GLU A 123 -0.22 -6.41 7.14
N SER A 124 -0.77 -6.17 5.94
CA SER A 124 -0.80 -7.19 4.88
C SER A 124 0.59 -7.64 4.44
N LEU A 125 1.55 -6.72 4.36
CA LEU A 125 2.95 -7.04 4.03
C LEU A 125 3.58 -7.91 5.13
N ALA A 126 3.32 -7.61 6.40
CA ALA A 126 3.80 -8.42 7.52
C ALA A 126 3.23 -9.84 7.47
N ASP A 127 1.93 -9.99 7.18
CA ASP A 127 1.29 -11.30 7.01
C ASP A 127 1.88 -12.09 5.86
N ILE A 128 2.12 -11.45 4.70
CA ILE A 128 2.76 -12.10 3.55
C ILE A 128 4.16 -12.60 3.91
N GLN A 129 4.95 -11.82 4.65
CA GLN A 129 6.28 -12.24 5.09
C GLN A 129 6.21 -13.43 6.05
N LEU A 130 5.25 -13.44 6.98
CA LEU A 130 5.02 -14.55 7.89
C LEU A 130 4.62 -15.83 7.13
N LEU A 131 3.69 -15.71 6.19
CA LEU A 131 3.24 -16.84 5.37
C LEU A 131 4.36 -17.40 4.51
N LYS A 132 5.17 -16.56 3.86
CA LYS A 132 6.35 -16.99 3.09
C LYS A 132 7.35 -17.75 3.95
N ARG A 133 7.60 -17.30 5.19
CA ARG A 133 8.51 -18.01 6.10
C ARG A 133 7.95 -19.39 6.46
N ARG A 134 6.65 -19.47 6.79
CA ARG A 134 5.99 -20.75 7.09
C ARG A 134 5.99 -21.70 5.89
N GLU A 135 5.76 -21.17 4.69
CA GLU A 135 5.83 -21.95 3.46
C GLU A 135 7.22 -22.55 3.27
N GLN A 136 8.28 -21.75 3.41
CA GLN A 136 9.65 -22.22 3.32
C GLN A 136 9.94 -23.31 4.37
N GLU A 137 9.56 -23.08 5.63
CA GLU A 137 9.75 -24.09 6.69
C GLU A 137 9.02 -25.41 6.39
N MET A 138 7.84 -25.36 5.76
CA MET A 138 7.13 -26.57 5.35
C MET A 138 7.80 -27.26 4.16
N GLN A 139 8.29 -26.50 3.18
CA GLN A 139 9.05 -27.03 2.05
C GLN A 139 10.32 -27.73 2.53
N ASP A 140 11.08 -27.10 3.42
CA ASP A 140 12.30 -27.69 4.00
C ASP A 140 11.99 -28.99 4.75
N LYS A 141 10.89 -29.03 5.52
CA LYS A 141 10.43 -30.25 6.21
C LYS A 141 10.04 -31.35 5.23
N LEU A 142 9.33 -31.01 4.16
CA LEU A 142 8.95 -31.97 3.12
C LEU A 142 10.19 -32.56 2.45
N GLU A 143 11.16 -31.72 2.08
CA GLU A 143 12.41 -32.18 1.48
C GLU A 143 13.19 -33.09 2.44
N GLN A 144 13.30 -32.73 3.72
CA GLN A 144 13.93 -33.57 4.73
C GLN A 144 13.22 -34.92 4.89
N LEU A 145 11.89 -34.93 4.89
CA LEU A 145 11.10 -36.16 4.97
C LEU A 145 11.27 -37.03 3.73
N GLU A 146 11.25 -36.44 2.54
CA GLU A 146 11.50 -37.15 1.29
C GLU A 146 12.91 -37.75 1.25
N ASN A 147 13.92 -36.97 1.64
CA ASN A 147 15.29 -37.43 1.72
C ASN A 147 15.43 -38.57 2.75
N SER A 148 14.79 -38.45 3.92
CA SER A 148 14.74 -39.50 4.94
C SER A 148 14.02 -40.77 4.46
N LEU A 149 12.94 -40.61 3.68
CA LEU A 149 12.22 -41.71 3.04
C LEU A 149 13.06 -42.43 1.99
N ARG A 150 13.85 -41.70 1.20
CA ARG A 150 14.65 -42.24 0.10
C ARG A 150 16.05 -42.72 0.53
N ARG A 151 16.57 -42.28 1.68
CA ARG A 151 17.96 -42.55 2.11
C ARG A 151 18.33 -44.04 2.13
N ASN A 152 17.36 -44.91 2.42
CA ASN A 152 17.56 -46.36 2.48
C ASN A 152 17.00 -47.09 1.25
N ASN A 153 16.48 -46.37 0.26
CA ASN A 153 15.92 -46.96 -0.95
C ASN A 153 17.01 -47.05 -2.01
N LEU A 154 17.31 -48.27 -2.46
CA LEU A 154 18.19 -48.50 -3.60
C LEU A 154 17.37 -48.49 -4.89
N ARG A 155 17.84 -47.80 -5.93
CA ARG A 155 17.27 -47.87 -7.28
C ARG A 155 18.19 -48.71 -8.16
N MET A 156 17.69 -49.83 -8.66
CA MET A 156 18.37 -50.60 -9.69
C MET A 156 17.96 -50.04 -11.05
N LEU A 157 18.94 -49.58 -11.83
CA LEU A 157 18.74 -49.03 -13.17
C LEU A 157 19.30 -50.02 -14.20
N ASN A 158 18.74 -50.00 -15.41
CA ASN A 158 19.14 -50.87 -16.53
C ASN A 158 18.99 -52.37 -16.24
N VAL A 159 17.94 -52.75 -15.52
CA VAL A 159 17.52 -54.15 -15.40
C VAL A 159 16.67 -54.48 -16.63
N PRO A 160 17.06 -55.46 -17.47
CA PRO A 160 16.24 -55.90 -18.58
C PRO A 160 14.90 -56.45 -18.09
N GLU A 161 13.81 -56.06 -18.77
CA GLU A 161 12.47 -56.55 -18.45
C GLU A 161 12.41 -58.08 -18.55
N GLY A 162 11.84 -58.73 -17.53
CA GLY A 162 11.71 -60.19 -17.46
C GLY A 162 12.92 -60.93 -16.87
N GLU A 163 14.05 -60.26 -16.62
CA GLU A 163 15.21 -60.89 -15.97
C GLU A 163 14.96 -61.21 -14.48
N GLU A 164 13.98 -60.53 -13.88
CA GLU A 164 13.60 -60.61 -12.48
C GLU A 164 12.94 -61.96 -12.11
N GLY A 165 12.34 -62.64 -13.10
CA GLY A 165 11.50 -63.82 -12.90
C GLY A 165 10.31 -63.54 -11.97
N ASP A 166 9.80 -64.58 -11.30
CA ASP A 166 8.62 -64.47 -10.43
C ASP A 166 8.92 -63.92 -9.02
N ASN A 167 10.20 -63.85 -8.62
CA ASN A 167 10.59 -63.46 -7.27
C ASN A 167 11.72 -62.43 -7.26
N LEU A 168 11.32 -61.16 -7.12
CA LEU A 168 12.20 -60.01 -7.06
C LEU A 168 13.23 -60.08 -5.92
N LYS A 169 12.88 -60.65 -4.75
CA LYS A 169 13.80 -60.78 -3.61
C LYS A 169 14.98 -61.68 -3.98
N THR A 170 14.70 -62.82 -4.58
CA THR A 170 15.71 -63.78 -5.02
C THR A 170 16.57 -63.19 -6.13
N TYR A 171 15.96 -62.47 -7.07
CA TYR A 171 16.68 -61.74 -8.11
C TYR A 171 17.67 -60.74 -7.52
N VAL A 172 17.22 -59.82 -6.66
CA VAL A 172 18.07 -58.78 -6.03
C VAL A 172 19.24 -59.42 -5.27
N MET A 173 18.99 -60.43 -4.45
CA MET A 173 20.05 -61.11 -3.68
C MET A 173 21.06 -61.81 -4.60
N SER A 174 20.60 -62.47 -5.67
CA SER A 174 21.48 -63.09 -6.66
C SER A 174 22.30 -62.06 -7.44
N HIS A 175 21.72 -60.91 -7.74
CA HIS A 175 22.35 -59.82 -8.49
C HIS A 175 23.46 -59.16 -7.65
N LEU A 176 23.20 -58.92 -6.36
CA LEU A 176 24.18 -58.38 -5.41
C LEU A 176 25.34 -59.37 -5.16
N LYS A 177 25.06 -60.66 -5.02
CA LYS A 177 26.09 -61.72 -4.88
C LYS A 177 26.96 -61.85 -6.12
N ARG A 178 26.37 -61.79 -7.32
CA ARG A 178 27.10 -61.88 -8.60
C ARG A 178 28.11 -60.73 -8.78
N ARG A 179 27.78 -59.52 -8.33
CA ARG A 179 28.66 -58.35 -8.47
C ARG A 179 29.77 -58.26 -7.41
N LYS A 180 29.86 -59.22 -6.45
CA LYS A 180 30.87 -59.27 -5.36
C LYS A 180 31.03 -57.96 -4.57
N THR A 181 30.03 -57.07 -4.59
CA THR A 181 30.11 -55.75 -3.96
C THR A 181 29.84 -55.78 -2.46
N ILE A 182 29.31 -56.88 -1.92
CA ILE A 182 29.01 -57.04 -0.49
C ILE A 182 29.25 -58.50 -0.10
N THR A 183 30.14 -58.74 0.86
CA THR A 183 30.18 -60.00 1.64
C THR A 183 28.94 -60.01 2.52
N LEU A 184 27.84 -60.56 2.00
CA LEU A 184 26.63 -60.81 2.77
C LEU A 184 26.87 -62.00 3.71
N GLU A 185 27.56 -61.73 4.83
CA GLU A 185 27.52 -62.59 6.03
C GLU A 185 26.28 -62.30 6.88
N ALA A 186 25.47 -61.31 6.50
CA ALA A 186 24.18 -61.06 7.12
C ALA A 186 23.21 -62.18 6.71
N GLU A 187 22.79 -62.99 7.68
CA GLU A 187 21.76 -64.00 7.46
C GLU A 187 20.46 -63.31 7.03
N GLU A 188 19.57 -64.04 6.33
CA GLU A 188 18.26 -63.51 5.94
C GLU A 188 17.48 -62.90 7.11
N GLU A 189 17.74 -63.39 8.33
CA GLU A 189 17.22 -62.82 9.57
C GLU A 189 17.71 -61.40 9.86
N ASP A 190 18.96 -61.05 9.58
CA ASP A 190 19.50 -59.72 9.92
C ASP A 190 18.91 -58.64 9.03
N ILE A 191 18.70 -58.95 7.74
CA ILE A 191 18.03 -58.04 6.80
C ILE A 191 16.56 -57.87 7.18
N ALA A 192 15.88 -58.98 7.53
CA ALA A 192 14.49 -58.93 7.97
C ALA A 192 14.33 -58.21 9.33
N ARG A 193 15.28 -58.40 10.25
CA ARG A 193 15.33 -57.75 11.56
C ARG A 193 15.57 -56.25 11.41
N ALA A 194 16.54 -55.84 10.60
CA ALA A 194 16.79 -54.44 10.29
C ALA A 194 15.57 -53.75 9.64
N PHE A 195 14.88 -54.44 8.73
CA PHE A 195 13.66 -53.91 8.11
C PHE A 195 12.51 -53.79 9.13
N LYS A 196 12.29 -54.81 9.96
CA LYS A 196 11.25 -54.82 11.00
C LYS A 196 11.51 -53.78 12.09
N GLU A 197 12.77 -53.59 12.46
CA GLU A 197 13.22 -52.61 13.45
C GLU A 197 13.18 -51.18 12.90
N SER A 198 13.47 -51.00 11.60
CA SER A 198 13.25 -49.75 10.89
C SER A 198 11.77 -49.37 10.87
N ILE A 199 10.87 -50.30 10.54
CA ILE A 199 9.41 -50.08 10.57
C ILE A 199 8.95 -49.74 11.99
N ARG A 200 9.38 -50.49 13.01
CA ARG A 200 9.02 -50.25 14.42
C ARG A 200 9.46 -48.86 14.88
N THR A 201 10.69 -48.46 14.56
CA THR A 201 11.23 -47.14 14.91
C THR A 201 10.47 -46.02 14.20
N ARG A 202 10.10 -46.24 12.93
CA ARG A 202 9.33 -45.26 12.14
C ARG A 202 7.91 -45.09 12.65
N LEU A 203 7.23 -46.19 12.98
CA LEU A 203 5.91 -46.16 13.61
C LEU A 203 5.94 -45.49 14.98
N GLY A 204 6.97 -45.76 15.79
CA GLY A 204 7.18 -45.10 17.08
C GLY A 204 7.29 -43.58 16.94
N LYS A 205 8.09 -43.09 15.98
CA LYS A 205 8.23 -41.65 15.72
C LYS A 205 6.92 -41.01 15.27
N ILE A 206 6.20 -41.63 14.33
CA ILE A 206 4.89 -41.13 13.86
C ILE A 206 3.89 -41.03 15.01
N LEU A 207 3.82 -42.06 15.87
CA LEU A 207 2.91 -42.07 17.03
C LEU A 207 3.29 -41.00 18.07
N THR A 208 4.58 -40.75 18.30
CA THR A 208 5.04 -39.69 19.21
C THR A 208 4.83 -38.28 18.67
N GLU A 209 4.90 -38.10 17.35
CA GLU A 209 4.65 -36.81 16.70
C GLU A 209 3.14 -36.51 16.62
N GLN A 210 2.29 -37.53 16.40
CA GLN A 210 0.83 -37.36 16.45
C GLN A 210 0.29 -37.19 17.89
N GLY A 211 0.98 -37.70 18.91
CA GLY A 211 0.59 -37.55 20.32
C GLY A 211 0.85 -36.16 20.93
N ARG A 212 1.71 -35.34 20.30
CA ARG A 212 2.03 -33.98 20.78
C ARG A 212 1.10 -32.88 20.22
N GLY A 213 0.13 -33.25 19.37
CA GLY A 213 -0.85 -32.33 18.77
C GLY A 213 -2.18 -32.18 19.53
N LYS A 214 -2.30 -32.71 20.75
CA LYS A 214 -3.47 -32.49 21.63
C LYS A 214 -3.02 -31.95 22.99
N VAL A 215 -2.80 -30.65 23.05
CA VAL A 215 -3.02 -29.83 24.26
C VAL A 215 -3.80 -28.61 23.81
#